data_AF-A0A4Z1BWC1-F1
#
_entry.id   AF-A0A4Z1BWC1-F1
#
_cell.length_a   1.000
_cell.length_b   1.000
_cell.length_c   1.000
_cell.angle_alpha   90.00
_cell.angle_beta   90.00
_cell.angle_gamma   90.00
#
_symmetry.space_group_name_H-M   'P 1'
#
loop_
_entity.id
_entity.type
_entity.pdbx_description
1 polymer ?
#
loop_
_entity_poly.entity_id
_entity_poly.type
_entity_poly.pdbx_seq_one_letter_code
_entity_poly.pdbx_strand_id
1 'polypeptide(L)' 'MDLVKDLVDGLNHEEFLLEGYEPTYTDQWVRAVHCYHNLVIIEKGDNREGSNRDDVAHELYGSSELPEG' A
#
# COMPACT_ATOMS: atom_id res chain seq x y z
N MET A 1 15.42 8.51 9.21
CA MET A 1 15.41 7.06 8.88
C MET A 1 14.53 6.99 7.65
N ASP A 2 15.05 7.45 6.53
CA ASP A 2 14.17 7.90 5.45
C ASP A 2 13.87 6.72 4.53
N LEU A 3 14.90 5.99 4.10
CA LEU A 3 14.74 4.79 3.28
C LEU A 3 13.81 3.71 3.87
N VAL A 4 13.98 3.35 5.16
CA VAL A 4 13.15 2.30 5.77
C VAL A 4 11.71 2.77 5.92
N LYS A 5 11.51 4.05 6.21
CA LYS A 5 10.19 4.65 6.28
C LYS A 5 9.52 4.67 4.90
N ASP A 6 10.24 5.12 3.87
CA ASP A 6 9.74 5.16 2.49
C ASP A 6 9.31 3.76 2.03
N LEU A 7 10.07 2.71 2.36
CA LEU A 7 9.72 1.32 2.04
C LEU A 7 8.49 0.81 2.80
N VAL A 8 8.29 1.24 4.05
CA VAL A 8 7.10 0.88 4.83
C VAL A 8 5.87 1.62 4.29
N ASP A 9 6.02 2.90 3.93
CA ASP A 9 4.95 3.68 3.32
C ASP A 9 4.56 3.11 1.94
N GLY A 10 5.53 2.62 1.16
CA GLY A 10 5.32 1.98 -0.14
C GLY A 10 4.61 0.61 -0.10
N LEU A 11 4.51 -0.05 1.06
CA LEU A 11 3.75 -1.30 1.18
C LEU A 11 2.25 -1.07 0.90
N ASN A 12 1.71 0.06 1.35
CA ASN A 12 0.30 0.43 1.17
C ASN A 12 0.11 1.42 0.01
N HIS A 13 1.00 1.42 -0.98
CA HIS A 13 0.96 2.42 -2.05
C HIS A 13 -0.34 2.41 -2.87
N GLU A 14 -0.99 1.25 -2.98
CA GLU A 14 -2.28 1.09 -3.66
C GLU A 14 -3.45 1.73 -2.88
N GLU A 15 -3.26 2.07 -1.60
CA GLU A 15 -4.25 2.72 -0.73
C GLU A 15 -4.11 4.25 -0.66
N PHE A 16 -3.16 4.85 -1.39
CA PHE A 16 -3.08 6.31 -1.46
C PHE A 16 -4.22 6.90 -2.30
N LEU A 17 -4.86 7.96 -1.82
CA LEU A 17 -5.87 8.75 -2.53
C LEU A 17 -5.22 10.02 -3.12
N LEU A 18 -4.05 9.87 -3.72
CA LEU A 18 -3.28 10.97 -4.28
C LEU A 18 -3.51 11.02 -5.78
N GLU A 19 -4.14 12.10 -6.25
CA GLU A 19 -4.36 12.35 -7.66
C GLU A 19 -3.01 12.50 -8.38
N GLY A 20 -2.72 11.60 -9.34
CA GLY A 20 -1.47 11.58 -10.09
C GLY A 20 -0.28 10.89 -9.40
N TYR A 21 -0.52 10.11 -8.34
CA TYR A 21 0.52 9.27 -7.75
C TYR A 21 0.86 8.09 -8.67
N GLU A 22 2.13 8.02 -9.09
CA GLU A 22 2.67 6.92 -9.88
C GLU A 22 3.56 6.04 -8.98
N PRO A 23 3.24 4.74 -8.84
CA PRO A 23 3.97 3.86 -7.94
C PRO A 23 5.41 3.64 -8.41
N THR A 24 6.37 3.77 -7.50
CA THR A 24 7.78 3.59 -7.81
C THR A 24 8.13 2.11 -7.95
N TYR A 25 9.34 1.81 -8.45
CA TYR A 25 9.78 0.42 -8.60
C TYR A 25 9.77 -0.33 -7.26
N THR A 26 10.16 0.31 -6.16
CA THR A 26 10.14 -0.35 -4.85
C THR A 26 8.72 -0.62 -4.38
N ASP A 27 7.79 0.29 -4.66
CA ASP A 27 6.39 0.16 -4.23
C ASP A 27 5.75 -1.08 -4.87
N GLN A 28 6.03 -1.33 -6.14
CA GLN A 28 5.47 -2.46 -6.90
C GLN A 28 6.14 -3.82 -6.58
N TRP A 29 7.35 -3.81 -6.02
CA TRP A 29 8.19 -5.02 -5.91
C TRP A 29 8.65 -5.37 -4.49
N VAL A 30 8.30 -4.55 -3.49
CA VAL A 30 8.57 -4.81 -2.07
C VAL A 30 7.29 -5.30 -1.43
N ARG A 31 7.29 -6.55 -0.96
CA ARG A 31 6.10 -7.20 -0.40
C ARG A 31 6.05 -7.15 1.13
N ALA A 32 7.20 -7.10 1.78
CA ALA A 32 7.26 -6.97 3.24
C ALA A 32 8.57 -6.31 3.68
N VAL A 33 8.49 -5.62 4.82
CA VAL A 33 9.64 -5.03 5.51
C VAL A 33 9.60 -5.46 6.97
N HIS A 34 10.64 -6.13 7.45
CA HIS A 34 10.77 -6.57 8.84
C HIS A 34 11.89 -5.79 9.54
N CYS A 35 11.56 -5.07 10.61
CA CYS A 35 12.51 -4.24 11.34
C CYS A 35 12.87 -4.84 12.71
N TYR A 36 14.17 -5.02 12.96
CA TYR A 36 14.76 -5.48 14.21
C TYR A 36 15.81 -4.47 14.69
N HIS A 37 16.33 -4.66 15.91
CA HIS A 37 17.44 -3.84 16.40
C HIS A 37 18.69 -4.05 15.53
N ASN A 38 19.04 -3.03 14.74
CA ASN A 38 20.16 -3.00 13.78
C ASN A 38 20.07 -3.95 12.57
N LEU A 39 18.90 -4.52 12.28
CA LEU A 39 18.69 -5.37 11.11
C LEU A 39 17.35 -5.05 10.46
N VAL A 40 17.35 -4.92 9.13
CA VAL A 40 16.14 -4.79 8.32
C VAL A 40 16.18 -5.87 7.24
N ILE A 41 15.07 -6.59 7.10
CA ILE A 41 14.88 -7.60 6.04
C ILE A 41 13.81 -7.07 5.09
N ILE A 42 14.14 -7.03 3.80
CA ILE A 42 13.22 -6.60 2.73
C ILE A 42 12.87 -7.84 1.91
N GLU A 43 11.60 -8.17 1.83
CA GLU A 43 11.11 -9.25 0.98
C GLU A 43 10.74 -8.70 -0.39
N LYS A 44 11.47 -9.13 -1.42
CA LYS A 44 11.15 -8.82 -2.81
C LYS A 44 10.07 -9.77 -3.30
N GLY A 45 8.95 -9.23 -3.74
CA GLY A 45 7.80 -9.99 -4.24
C GLY A 45 6.95 -9.13 -5.17
N ASP A 46 5.86 -9.68 -5.67
CA ASP A 46 4.89 -8.86 -6.40
C ASP A 46 3.99 -8.15 -5.39
N ASN A 47 4.04 -6.82 -5.31
CA ASN A 47 3.18 -6.01 -4.42
C ASN A 47 2.05 -5.36 -5.23
N ARG A 48 1.46 -6.14 -6.13
CA ARG A 48 0.32 -5.75 -6.98
C ARG A 48 -0.87 -6.65 -6.68
N GLU A 49 -1.08 -6.90 -5.39
CA GLU A 49 -2.13 -7.79 -4.89
C GLU A 49 -3.53 -7.17 -5.13
N GLY A 50 -3.60 -5.85 -5.34
CA GLY A 50 -4.83 -5.11 -5.61
C GLY A 50 -5.37 -4.46 -4.34
N SER A 51 -6.02 -3.31 -4.50
CA SER A 51 -6.60 -2.59 -3.37
C SER A 51 -7.85 -3.30 -2.86
N ASN A 52 -7.90 -3.57 -1.55
CA ASN A 52 -9.08 -4.11 -0.86
C ASN A 52 -10.22 -3.07 -0.67
N ARG A 53 -10.16 -1.93 -1.38
CA ARG A 53 -11.09 -0.81 -1.21
C ARG A 53 -12.53 -1.19 -1.53
N ASP A 54 -12.78 -1.95 -2.58
CA ASP A 54 -14.15 -2.29 -2.99
C ASP A 54 -14.83 -3.24 -1.99
N ASP A 55 -14.09 -4.23 -1.49
CA ASP A 55 -14.61 -5.18 -0.50
C ASP A 55 -14.84 -4.51 0.87
N VAL A 56 -13.91 -3.66 1.30
CA VAL A 56 -14.01 -2.90 2.57
C VAL A 56 -15.09 -1.82 2.49
N ALA A 57 -15.23 -1.13 1.36
CA ALA A 57 -16.31 -0.17 1.16
C ALA A 57 -17.68 -0.86 1.20
N HIS A 58 -17.79 -2.05 0.60
CA HIS A 58 -19.03 -2.83 0.67
C HIS A 58 -19.35 -3.32 2.09
N GLU A 59 -18.35 -3.71 2.88
CA GLU A 59 -18.52 -4.16 4.27
C GLU A 59 -18.83 -3.01 5.23
N LEU A 60 -18.15 -1.86 5.11
CA LEU A 60 -18.31 -0.71 6.00
C LEU A 60 -19.52 0.17 5.64
N TYR A 61 -19.84 0.31 4.35
CA TYR A 61 -20.89 1.21 3.85
C TYR A 61 -22.11 0.50 3.26
N GLY A 62 -22.21 -0.83 3.37
CA GLY A 62 -23.43 -1.62 3.17
C GLY A 62 -24.43 -1.01 2.18
N SER A 63 -24.18 -1.17 0.88
CA SER A 63 -25.12 -0.83 -0.19
C SER A 63 -25.79 0.54 -0.10
N SER A 64 -25.04 1.62 0.15
CA SER A 64 -25.51 2.96 -0.18
C SER A 64 -24.50 3.64 -1.11
N GLU A 65 -24.95 3.80 -2.36
CA GLU A 65 -24.43 4.64 -3.45
C GLU A 65 -23.23 5.51 -3.08
N LEU A 66 -22.08 5.22 -3.70
CA LEU A 66 -20.91 6.12 -3.70
C LEU A 66 -21.38 7.50 -4.18
N PRO A 67 -21.13 8.60 -3.44
CA PRO A 67 -21.43 9.92 -3.95
C PRO A 67 -20.42 10.24 -5.06
N GLU A 68 -20.93 10.44 -6.27
CA GLU A 68 -20.15 10.99 -7.38
C GLU A 68 -19.73 12.43 -7.03
N GLY A 69 -18.42 12.71 -7.04
CA GLY A 69 -17.88 14.04 -6.83
C GLY A 69 -16.38 14.06 -6.59
#